data_AF-A0A7C2N633-F1
#
_entry.id   AF-A0A7C2N633-F1
#
_cell.length_a   1.000
_cell.length_b   1.000
_cell.length_c   1.000
_cell.angle_alpha   90.00
_cell.angle_beta   90.00
_cell.angle_gamma   90.00
#
_symmetry.space_group_name_H-M   'P 1'
#
loop_
_entity.id
_entity.type
_entity.pdbx_description
1 polymer ?
#
loop_
_entity_poly.entity_id
_entity_poly.type
_entity_poly.pdbx_seq_one_letter_code
_entity_poly.pdbx_strand_id
1 'polypeptide(L)'
;MYYFVSFDPREGAGRRDVVETYKKFAEHFQKKLPQFKLIGLYARNVLLGSRPHYVAIWEFPDYSNLEEWNRAFAKDTQGQKLAKRLADLATGWEAKVMSKLI
;
A
#
# COMPACT_ATOMS: atom_id res chain seq x y z
N MET A 1 -3.40 -3.29 -14.66
CA MET A 1 -4.03 -3.98 -13.50
C MET A 1 -3.94 -3.11 -12.27
N TYR A 2 -4.82 -3.34 -11.28
CA TYR A 2 -4.83 -2.58 -10.04
C TYR A 2 -4.62 -3.49 -8.82
N TYR A 3 -3.75 -3.08 -7.92
CA TYR A 3 -3.54 -3.74 -6.63
C TYR A 3 -4.13 -2.87 -5.53
N PHE A 4 -5.22 -3.36 -4.96
CA PHE A 4 -5.94 -2.72 -3.87
C PHE A 4 -5.43 -3.28 -2.56
N VAL A 5 -4.97 -2.42 -1.66
CA VAL A 5 -4.48 -2.79 -0.33
C VAL A 5 -5.30 -2.04 0.70
N SER A 6 -6.05 -2.76 1.51
CA SER A 6 -6.92 -2.21 2.55
C SER A 6 -6.40 -2.57 3.92
N PHE A 7 -6.49 -1.66 4.89
CA PHE A 7 -6.02 -1.88 6.26
C PHE A 7 -6.68 -0.92 7.25
N ASP A 8 -6.65 -1.27 8.53
CA ASP A 8 -7.07 -0.42 9.64
C ASP A 8 -5.84 0.12 10.39
N PRO A 9 -5.90 1.34 10.96
CA PRO A 9 -4.88 1.78 11.90
C PRO A 9 -4.92 0.92 13.17
N ARG A 10 -3.76 0.71 13.79
CA ARG A 10 -3.68 0.19 15.15
C ARG A 10 -4.12 1.27 16.16
N GLU A 11 -4.44 0.82 17.36
CA GLU A 11 -4.75 1.73 18.47
C GLU A 11 -3.57 2.69 18.72
N GLY A 12 -3.87 3.99 18.89
CA GLY A 12 -2.87 5.03 19.07
C GLY A 12 -2.12 5.46 17.79
N ALA A 13 -2.31 4.81 16.64
CA ALA A 13 -1.67 5.22 15.40
C ALA A 13 -2.29 6.51 14.84
N GLY A 14 -1.52 7.58 14.77
CA GLY A 14 -1.95 8.85 14.20
C GLY A 14 -2.13 8.77 12.68
N ARG A 15 -3.19 9.39 12.16
CA ARG A 15 -3.42 9.49 10.70
C ARG A 15 -2.21 10.04 9.95
N ARG A 16 -1.56 11.05 10.52
CA ARG A 16 -0.36 11.68 9.93
C ARG A 16 0.78 10.66 9.79
N ASP A 17 1.05 9.87 10.82
CA ASP A 17 2.13 8.86 10.81
C ASP A 17 1.87 7.78 9.76
N VAL A 18 0.62 7.31 9.66
CA VAL A 18 0.20 6.34 8.65
C VAL A 18 0.43 6.89 7.25
N VAL A 19 -0.10 8.09 6.96
CA VAL A 19 0.00 8.71 5.63
C VAL A 19 1.45 9.01 5.26
N GLU A 20 2.24 9.59 6.17
CA GLU A 20 3.64 9.90 5.90
C GLU A 20 4.49 8.64 5.69
N THR A 21 4.28 7.60 6.51
CA THR A 21 5.00 6.33 6.36
C THR A 21 4.62 5.64 5.05
N TYR A 22 3.33 5.62 4.69
CA TYR A 22 2.85 5.03 3.44
C TYR A 22 3.37 5.78 2.23
N LYS A 23 3.39 7.12 2.29
CA LYS A 23 3.98 7.96 1.23
C LYS A 23 5.46 7.63 1.02
N LYS A 24 6.26 7.56 2.09
CA LYS A 24 7.68 7.18 2.01
C LYS A 24 7.87 5.78 1.42
N PHE A 25 7.06 4.81 1.86
CA PHE A 25 7.04 3.46 1.29
C PHE A 25 6.74 3.50 -0.21
N ALA A 26 5.71 4.25 -0.61
CA ALA A 26 5.29 4.30 -1.99
C ALA A 26 6.34 4.94 -2.89
N GLU A 27 6.84 6.12 -2.52
CA GLU A 27 7.89 6.83 -3.26
C GLU A 27 9.17 5.99 -3.40
N HIS A 28 9.53 5.22 -2.37
CA HIS A 28 10.68 4.33 -2.38
C HIS A 28 10.54 3.24 -3.46
N PHE A 29 9.40 2.56 -3.50
CA PHE A 29 9.17 1.49 -4.47
C PHE A 29 8.88 2.01 -5.88
N GLN A 30 8.20 3.15 -6.05
CA GLN A 30 8.00 3.76 -7.36
C GLN A 30 9.32 4.17 -8.02
N LYS A 31 10.34 4.59 -7.25
CA LYS A 31 11.68 4.88 -7.78
C LYS A 31 12.38 3.62 -8.32
N LYS A 32 12.14 2.47 -7.70
CA LYS A 32 12.79 1.19 -8.05
C LYS A 32 12.03 0.42 -9.12
N LEU A 33 10.72 0.55 -9.11
CA LEU A 33 9.79 -0.10 -10.01
C LEU A 33 8.83 0.96 -10.58
N PRO A 34 9.28 1.79 -11.54
CA PRO A 34 8.47 2.87 -12.12
C PRO A 34 7.17 2.40 -12.79
N GLN A 35 7.11 1.13 -13.17
CA GLN A 35 5.91 0.48 -13.69
C GLN A 35 4.82 0.27 -12.63
N PHE A 36 5.18 0.21 -11.35
CA PHE A 36 4.22 0.21 -10.25
C PHE A 36 3.95 1.64 -9.81
N LYS A 37 2.73 2.12 -10.03
CA LYS A 37 2.33 3.50 -9.72
C LYS A 37 1.32 3.53 -8.61
N LEU A 38 1.56 4.32 -7.56
CA LEU A 38 0.52 4.61 -6.58
C LEU A 38 -0.49 5.57 -7.22
N ILE A 39 -1.74 5.12 -7.36
CA ILE A 39 -2.85 5.97 -7.79
C ILE A 39 -3.30 6.86 -6.63
N GLY A 40 -3.37 6.31 -5.42
CA GLY A 40 -3.67 7.08 -4.22
C GLY A 40 -3.79 6.24 -2.97
N LEU A 41 -3.78 6.93 -1.82
CA LEU A 41 -4.15 6.41 -0.51
C LEU A 41 -5.39 7.17 -0.04
N TYR A 42 -6.47 6.44 0.15
CA TYR A 42 -7.78 6.95 0.53
C TYR A 42 -8.10 6.50 1.96
N ALA A 43 -8.83 7.34 2.69
CA ALA A 43 -9.32 7.03 4.02
C ALA A 43 -10.83 7.25 4.05
N ARG A 44 -11.55 6.40 4.79
CA ARG A 44 -12.97 6.64 5.06
C ARG A 44 -13.14 7.95 5.83
N ASN A 45 -14.06 8.79 5.36
CA ASN A 45 -14.44 10.01 6.06
C ASN A 45 -15.75 9.77 6.84
N VAL A 46 -15.85 10.29 8.07
CA VAL A 46 -17.05 10.30 8.92
C VAL A 46 -17.69 8.92 9.12
N LEU A 47 -17.09 7.96 9.86
CA LEU A 47 -17.66 6.63 10.27
C LEU A 47 -18.52 5.81 9.26
N LEU A 48 -18.62 6.25 8.00
CA LEU A 48 -19.54 5.76 6.99
C LEU A 48 -18.79 4.73 6.16
N GLY A 49 -19.45 3.59 5.95
CA GLY A 49 -18.89 2.42 5.26
C GLY A 49 -18.23 1.42 6.20
N SER A 50 -18.10 0.18 5.73
CA SER A 50 -17.46 -0.92 6.47
C SER A 50 -15.95 -0.72 6.58
N ARG A 51 -15.33 -1.39 7.56
CA ARG A 51 -13.87 -1.58 7.58
C ARG A 51 -13.39 -2.27 6.29
N PRO A 52 -12.13 -2.07 5.86
CA PRO A 52 -11.04 -1.33 6.54
C PRO A 52 -11.05 0.21 6.36
N HIS A 53 -10.34 0.96 7.21
CA HIS A 53 -10.32 2.43 7.23
C HIS A 53 -9.53 3.08 6.09
N TYR A 54 -8.42 2.46 5.68
CA TYR A 54 -7.58 2.93 4.59
C TYR A 54 -7.65 1.97 3.40
N VAL A 55 -7.58 2.54 2.20
CA VAL A 55 -7.43 1.81 0.95
C VAL A 55 -6.36 2.50 0.11
N ALA A 56 -5.30 1.78 -0.24
CA ALA A 56 -4.32 2.21 -1.23
C ALA A 56 -4.58 1.49 -2.54
N ILE A 57 -4.44 2.21 -3.65
CA ILE A 57 -4.61 1.68 -4.99
C ILE A 57 -3.31 1.87 -5.74
N TRP A 58 -2.75 0.77 -6.22
CA TRP A 58 -1.59 0.75 -7.10
C TRP A 58 -2.01 0.30 -8.49
N GLU A 59 -1.37 0.83 -9.51
CA GLU A 59 -1.50 0.39 -10.90
C GLU A 59 -0.18 -0.21 -11.37
N PHE A 60 -0.26 -1.32 -12.10
CA PHE A 60 0.88 -2.00 -12.70
C PHE A 60 0.47 -2.70 -14.00
N PRO A 61 1.38 -2.97 -14.94
CA PRO A 61 1.01 -3.44 -16.28
C PRO A 61 0.32 -4.80 -16.27
N ASP A 62 0.96 -5.83 -15.71
CA ASP A 62 0.50 -7.21 -15.76
C ASP A 62 0.92 -8.06 -14.54
N TYR A 63 0.39 -9.28 -14.44
CA TYR A 63 0.71 -10.21 -13.34
C TYR A 63 2.19 -10.57 -13.24
N SER A 64 2.95 -10.61 -14.34
CA SER A 64 4.37 -10.98 -14.31
C SER A 64 5.21 -9.95 -13.55
N ASN A 65 4.77 -8.69 -13.51
CA ASN A 65 5.42 -7.65 -12.72
C ASN A 65 5.35 -7.91 -11.20
N LEU A 66 4.41 -8.72 -10.70
CA LEU A 66 4.36 -9.05 -9.26
C LEU A 66 5.59 -9.86 -8.81
N GLU A 67 6.16 -10.67 -9.71
CA GLU A 67 7.43 -11.33 -9.39
C GLU A 67 8.58 -10.34 -9.26
N GLU A 68 8.62 -9.32 -10.13
CA GLU A 68 9.61 -8.24 -10.04
C GLU A 68 9.47 -7.48 -8.73
N TRP A 69 8.24 -7.19 -8.32
CA TRP A 69 7.94 -6.61 -7.02
C TRP A 69 8.50 -7.45 -5.88
N ASN A 70 8.18 -8.75 -5.86
CA ASN A 70 8.65 -9.67 -4.83
C ASN A 70 10.19 -9.74 -4.78
N ARG A 71 10.84 -9.81 -5.95
CA ARG A 71 12.31 -9.81 -6.05
C ARG A 71 12.93 -8.51 -5.55
N ALA A 72 12.35 -7.36 -5.91
CA ALA A 72 12.81 -6.06 -5.45
C ALA A 72 12.65 -5.92 -3.93
N PHE A 73 11.48 -6.27 -3.40
CA PHE A 73 11.17 -6.21 -1.98
C PHE A 73 12.07 -7.12 -1.14
N ALA A 74 12.32 -8.35 -1.59
CA ALA A 74 13.12 -9.34 -0.84
C ALA A 74 14.56 -8.87 -0.57
N LYS A 75 15.12 -8.04 -1.46
CA LYS A 75 16.50 -7.53 -1.34
C LYS A 75 16.56 -6.11 -0.75
N ASP A 76 15.43 -5.49 -0.47
CA ASP A 76 15.36 -4.08 -0.09
C ASP A 76 15.18 -3.88 1.42
N THR A 77 16.30 -3.79 2.13
CA THR A 77 16.32 -3.55 3.58
C THR A 77 15.64 -2.25 3.99
N GLN A 78 15.70 -1.19 3.17
CA GLN A 78 15.02 0.07 3.48
C GLN A 78 13.50 -0.07 3.28
N GLY A 79 13.08 -0.71 2.19
CA GLY A 79 11.68 -1.03 1.90
C GLY A 79 11.07 -1.92 2.99
N GLN A 80 11.82 -2.92 3.47
CA GLN A 80 11.41 -3.79 4.58
C GLN A 80 11.30 -3.03 5.92
N LYS A 81 12.19 -2.08 6.21
CA LYS A 81 12.07 -1.19 7.39
C LYS A 81 10.80 -0.34 7.32
N LEU A 82 10.48 0.22 6.15
CA LEU A 82 9.26 0.98 5.92
C LEU A 82 8.00 0.11 6.06
N ALA A 83 8.03 -1.10 5.49
CA ALA A 83 6.95 -2.08 5.62
C ALA A 83 6.73 -2.50 7.08
N LYS A 84 7.80 -2.73 7.84
CA LYS A 84 7.72 -3.01 9.28
C LYS A 84 7.09 -1.85 10.04
N ARG A 85 7.51 -0.61 9.76
CA ARG A 85 6.91 0.58 10.36
C ARG A 85 5.43 0.71 10.03
N LEU A 86 5.01 0.36 8.81
CA LEU A 86 3.59 0.29 8.45
C LEU A 86 2.86 -0.81 9.25
N ALA A 87 3.46 -1.98 9.43
CA ALA A 87 2.89 -3.05 10.24
C ALA A 87 2.75 -2.69 11.74
N ASP A 88 3.62 -1.82 12.24
CA ASP A 88 3.54 -1.26 13.60
C ASP A 88 2.42 -0.21 13.73
N LEU A 89 1.99 0.40 12.62
CA LEU A 89 0.94 1.43 12.59
C LEU A 89 -0.42 0.90 12.13
N ALA A 90 -0.46 -0.24 11.44
CA ALA A 90 -1.66 -0.75 10.79
C ALA A 90 -1.83 -2.26 10.97
N THR A 91 -3.08 -2.71 10.89
CA THR A 91 -3.53 -4.09 11.09
C THR A 91 -4.64 -4.43 10.09
N GLY A 92 -5.06 -5.69 10.06
CA GLY A 92 -6.18 -6.12 9.21
C GLY A 92 -5.90 -5.94 7.72
N TRP A 93 -4.66 -6.18 7.31
CA TRP A 93 -4.23 -6.04 5.93
C TRP A 93 -4.96 -7.04 5.02
N GLU A 94 -5.61 -6.51 3.99
CA GLU A 94 -6.24 -7.29 2.92
C GLU A 94 -5.74 -6.73 1.58
N ALA A 95 -5.47 -7.61 0.62
CA ALA A 95 -5.05 -7.16 -0.70
C ALA A 95 -5.68 -7.98 -1.83
N LYS A 96 -6.00 -7.31 -2.94
CA LYS A 96 -6.62 -7.91 -4.13
C LYS A 96 -6.03 -7.31 -5.40
N VAL A 97 -5.81 -8.16 -6.39
CA VAL A 97 -5.53 -7.70 -7.76
C VAL A 97 -6.85 -7.66 -8.52
N MET A 98 -7.12 -6.53 -9.16
CA MET A 98 -8.35 -6.27 -9.90
C MET A 98 -8.04 -5.73 -11.30
N SER A 99 -8.91 -6.04 -12.25
CA SER A 99 -8.87 -5.51 -13.61
C SER A 99 -9.92 -4.41 -13.75
N LYS A 100 -9.58 -3.34 -14.48
CA LYS A 100 -10.57 -2.34 -14.88
C LYS A 100 -11.41 -2.91 -16.01
N LEU A 101 -12.73 -2.84 -15.87
CA LEU A 101 -13.69 -3.36 -16.84
C LEU A 101 -14.24 -2.27 -17.76
N ILE A 102 -14.25 -1.00 -17.31
CA ILE A 102 -14.75 0.19 -18.02
C ILE A 102 -13.79 1.34 -17.76
#